data_AF-A0A1H4JB46-F1
#
_entry.id   AF-A0A1H4JB46-F1
#
_cell.length_a   1.000
_cell.length_b   1.000
_cell.length_c   1.000
_cell.angle_alpha   90.00
_cell.angle_beta   90.00
_cell.angle_gamma   90.00
#
_symmetry.space_group_name_H-M   'P 1'
#
loop_
_entity.id
_entity.type
_entity.pdbx_description
1 polymer ?
#
loop_
_entity_poly.entity_id
_entity_poly.type
_entity_poly.pdbx_seq_one_letter_code
_entity_poly.pdbx_strand_id
1 'polypeptide(L)' 'METITEKRAQFYWEAEKLVYDVLPCGSVKPDDTDKIAKICNLSDFQVGVAIQLLSYKNMLPVEALVH' A
#
# COMPACT_ATOMS: atom_id res chain seq x y z
N MET A 1 20.11 -1.15 20.20
CA MET A 1 19.93 -2.39 19.43
C MET A 1 18.49 -2.41 18.96
N GLU A 2 18.19 -1.86 17.78
CA GLU A 2 16.84 -1.93 17.23
C GLU A 2 16.56 -3.36 16.79
N THR A 3 15.47 -3.93 17.28
CA THR A 3 15.14 -5.32 17.01
C THR A 3 14.66 -5.47 15.57
N ILE A 4 15.00 -6.57 14.91
CA ILE A 4 14.68 -6.87 13.50
C ILE A 4 13.16 -6.71 13.20
N THR A 5 12.33 -6.85 14.23
CA THR A 5 10.88 -6.67 14.19
C THR A 5 10.46 -5.21 13.97
N GLU A 6 11.13 -4.25 14.61
CA GLU A 6 10.83 -2.81 14.47
C GLU A 6 11.18 -2.30 13.07
N LYS A 7 12.33 -2.74 12.52
CA LYS A 7 12.72 -2.40 11.15
C LYS A 7 11.71 -2.91 10.13
N ARG A 8 11.21 -4.15 10.31
CA ARG A 8 10.18 -4.70 9.42
C ARG A 8 8.87 -3.92 9.51
N ALA A 9 8.45 -3.54 10.72
CA ALA A 9 7.24 -2.75 10.91
C ALA A 9 7.33 -1.38 10.22
N GLN A 10 8.50 -0.73 10.30
CA GLN A 10 8.74 0.54 9.63
C GLN A 10 8.66 0.42 8.10
N PHE A 11 9.26 -0.65 7.52
CA PHE A 11 9.15 -0.92 6.08
C PHE A 11 7.71 -1.11 5.60
N TYR A 12 6.86 -1.80 6.37
CA TYR A 12 5.45 -1.98 6.00
C TYR A 12 4.64 -0.69 6.16
N TRP A 13 4.95 0.14 7.15
CA TRP A 13 4.30 1.45 7.31
C TRP A 13 4.67 2.40 6.17
N GLU A 14 5.94 2.46 5.76
CA GLU A 14 6.36 3.29 4.63
C GLU A 14 5.66 2.85 3.33
N ALA A 15 5.58 1.54 3.08
CA ALA A 15 4.84 1.00 1.95
C ALA A 15 3.34 1.33 2.00
N GLU A 16 2.70 1.16 3.16
CA GLU A 16 1.29 1.51 3.39
C GLU A 16 1.02 2.99 3.06
N LYS A 17 1.89 3.89 3.54
CA LYS A 17 1.75 5.33 3.34
C LYS A 17 1.90 5.70 1.86
N LEU A 18 2.89 5.14 1.16
CA LEU A 18 3.10 5.39 -0.27
C LEU A 18 1.90 4.91 -1.10
N VAL A 19 1.42 3.69 -0.84
CA VAL A 19 0.24 3.15 -1.53
C VAL A 19 -0.99 4.00 -1.25
N TYR A 20 -1.20 4.41 0.00
CA TYR A 20 -2.32 5.28 0.39
C TYR A 20 -2.26 6.65 -0.28
N ASP A 21 -1.08 7.23 -0.49
CA ASP A 21 -0.92 8.55 -1.14
C ASP A 21 -1.27 8.50 -2.63
N VAL A 22 -0.97 7.37 -3.29
CA VAL A 22 -1.15 7.18 -4.73
C VAL A 22 -2.60 6.80 -5.11
N LEU A 23 -3.31 6.06 -4.25
CA LEU A 23 -4.70 5.63 -4.47
C LEU A 23 -5.73 6.76 -4.69
N PRO A 24 -5.79 7.83 -3.88
CA PRO A 24 -6.79 8.90 -4.01
C PRO A 24 -6.54 9.83 -5.20
N CYS A 25 -5.38 9.73 -5.86
CA CYS A 25 -5.09 10.52 -7.06
C CYS A 25 -5.90 10.05 -8.29
N GLY A 26 -6.69 8.98 -8.18
CA GLY A 26 -7.55 8.43 -9.24
C GLY A 26 -6.79 7.82 -10.43
N SER A 27 -5.45 7.84 -10.40
CA SER A 27 -4.60 7.35 -11.48
C SER A 27 -4.42 5.84 -11.49
N VAL A 28 -4.64 5.15 -10.38
CA VAL A 28 -4.46 3.70 -10.26
C VAL A 28 -5.47 3.09 -9.29
N LYS A 29 -5.98 1.91 -9.67
CA LYS A 29 -6.86 1.12 -8.81
C LYS A 29 -6.02 0.25 -7.86
N PRO A 30 -6.55 -0.11 -6.68
CA PRO A 30 -5.90 -1.05 -5.76
C PRO A 30 -5.73 -2.43 -6.39
N ASP A 31 -6.54 -2.76 -7.40
CA ASP A 31 -6.36 -4.00 -8.17
C ASP A 31 -5.13 -3.93 -9.12
N ASP A 32 -4.69 -2.73 -9.53
CA ASP A 32 -3.51 -2.51 -10.36
C ASP A 32 -2.21 -2.51 -9.51
N THR A 33 -1.94 -3.61 -8.81
CA THR A 33 -0.75 -3.73 -7.94
C THR A 33 0.56 -3.51 -8.69
N ASP A 34 0.67 -3.93 -9.96
CA ASP A 34 1.87 -3.73 -10.80
C ASP A 34 2.13 -2.23 -11.10
N LYS A 35 1.08 -1.44 -11.35
CA LYS A 35 1.24 0.00 -11.58
C LYS A 35 1.60 0.72 -10.28
N ILE A 36 0.94 0.37 -9.18
CA ILE A 36 1.24 0.93 -7.87
C ILE A 36 2.68 0.58 -7.47
N ALA A 37 3.13 -0.65 -7.71
CA ALA A 37 4.50 -1.10 -7.47
C ALA A 37 5.51 -0.23 -8.24
N LYS A 38 5.24 0.05 -9.52
CA LYS A 38 6.10 0.92 -10.35
C LYS A 38 6.11 2.38 -9.87
N ILE A 39 4.97 2.93 -9.49
CA ILE A 39 4.86 4.33 -9.02
C ILE A 39 5.57 4.50 -7.67
N CYS A 40 5.31 3.59 -6.73
CA CYS A 40 5.87 3.64 -5.38
C CYS A 40 7.29 3.06 -5.29
N ASN A 41 7.82 2.48 -6.38
CA ASN A 41 9.09 1.75 -6.40
C ASN A 41 9.15 0.62 -5.35
N LEU A 42 8.03 -0.11 -5.20
CA LEU A 42 7.86 -1.21 -4.26
C LEU A 42 7.75 -2.55 -5.00
N SER A 43 7.96 -3.65 -4.29
CA SER A 43 7.64 -4.98 -4.82
C SER A 43 6.14 -5.25 -4.81
N ASP A 44 5.63 -6.07 -5.73
CA ASP A 44 4.22 -6.47 -5.80
C ASP A 44 3.71 -7.04 -4.47
N PHE A 45 4.57 -7.79 -3.77
CA PHE A 45 4.29 -8.33 -2.45
C PHE A 45 4.06 -7.21 -1.40
N GLN A 46 4.90 -6.18 -1.40
CA GLN A 46 4.77 -5.06 -0.45
C GLN A 46 3.50 -4.27 -0.72
N VAL A 47 3.16 -4.07 -2.00
CA VAL A 47 1.91 -3.42 -2.40
C VAL A 47 0.70 -4.26 -1.97
N GLY A 48 0.71 -5.58 -2.21
CA GLY A 48 -0.37 -6.46 -1.78
C GLY A 48 -0.59 -6.44 -0.26
N VAL A 49 0.50 -6.47 0.52
CA VAL A 49 0.43 -6.34 1.98
C VAL A 49 -0.10 -4.96 2.39
N ALA A 50 0.38 -3.89 1.79
CA ALA A 50 -0.09 -2.52 2.06
C ALA A 50 -1.59 -2.37 1.78
N ILE A 51 -2.08 -2.88 0.65
CA ILE A 51 -3.51 -2.83 0.29
C ILE A 51 -4.35 -3.65 1.28
N GLN A 52 -3.89 -4.84 1.68
CA GLN A 52 -4.58 -5.63 2.71
C GLN A 52 -4.64 -4.90 4.06
N LEU A 53 -3.56 -4.23 4.46
CA LEU A 53 -3.52 -3.44 5.69
C LEU A 53 -4.47 -2.23 5.63
N LEU A 54 -4.47 -1.49 4.51
CA LEU A 54 -5.40 -0.37 4.27
C LEU A 54 -6.85 -0.84 4.24
N SER A 55 -7.11 -2.02 3.63
CA SER A 55 -8.43 -2.65 3.60
C SER A 55 -8.89 -3.01 5.01
N TYR A 56 -8.02 -3.64 5.81
CA TYR A 56 -8.31 -4.00 7.18
C TYR A 56 -8.61 -2.76 8.04
N LYS A 57 -7.89 -1.66 7.80
CA LYS A 57 -8.07 -0.38 8.48
C LYS A 57 -9.27 0.44 7.98
N ASN A 58 -10.02 -0.04 6.97
CA ASN A 58 -11.08 0.74 6.28
C ASN A 58 -10.59 2.10 5.75
N MET A 59 -9.30 2.18 5.41
CA MET A 59 -8.67 3.38 4.84
C MET A 59 -8.51 3.28 3.32
N LEU A 60 -8.99 2.22 2.67
CA LEU A 60 -9.08 2.23 1.21
C LEU A 60 -10.19 3.19 0.78
N PRO A 61 -9.92 4.10 -0.16
CA PRO A 61 -10.96 4.96 -0.71
C PRO A 61 -12.07 4.08 -1.29
N VAL A 62 -13.31 4.27 -0.84
CA VAL A 62 -14.48 3.46 -1.25
C VAL A 62 -14.67 3.48 -2.77
N GLU A 63 -14.28 4.58 -3.42
CA GLU A 63 -14.26 4.75 -4.88
C GLU A 63 -13.37 3.72 -5.60
N ALA A 64 -12.40 3.15 -4.88
CA ALA A 64 -11.46 2.17 -5.40
C ALA A 64 -11.93 0.72 -5.23
N LEU A 65 -12.99 0.50 -4.41
CA LEU A 65 -13.62 -0.80 -4.14
C LEU A 65 -14.89 -1.04 -4.98
N VAL A 66 -15.44 -0.01 -5.62
CA VAL A 66 -16.67 -0.09 -6.43
C VAL A 66 -16.30 -0.17 -7.90
N HIS A 67 -15.83 -1.33 -8.38
CA HIS A 67 -16.02 -1.72 -9.78
C HIS A 67 -15.80 -3.21 -10.08
#